data_AF-A0A6J4UEH3-F1
#
_entry.id   AF-A0A6J4UEH3-F1
#
_cell.length_a   1.000
_cell.length_b   1.000
_cell.length_c   1.000
_cell.angle_alpha   90.00
_cell.angle_beta   90.00
_cell.angle_gamma   90.00
#
_symmetry.space_group_name_H-M   'P 1'
#
loop_
_entity.id
_entity.type
_entity.pdbx_description
1 polymer ?
#
loop_
_entity_poly.entity_id
_entity_poly.type
_entity_poly.pdbx_seq_one_letter_code
_entity_poly.pdbx_strand_id
1 'polypeptide(L)'
;MEEDKWLIPTAEVPITNLYRDEILDGSLLPIYHVAATQCFRREQISAGRDVRGIKRVFEFQKVEMVKFTHPDRSEAELHRLLDEACHVVAELGLPYRILNLSSGDMTFSAAQTFDIETWAAGSDEWLEISSCSLFREFQARRANLRFREESGSRPHFLHTLNGSGLALPRTIIAILENYQREDGTVAIPDVLRPYMGGQAVIGVQPPFGPSMPVQP
;
A
#
# COMPACT_ATOMS: atom_id res chain seq x y z
N MET A 1 -26.72 19.42 12.17
CA MET A 1 -26.67 18.17 11.37
C MET A 1 -25.31 17.59 11.59
N GLU A 2 -25.24 16.41 12.17
CA GLU A 2 -23.99 15.64 12.24
C GLU A 2 -23.77 15.07 10.83
N GLU A 3 -22.61 15.30 10.23
CA GLU A 3 -22.32 14.75 8.90
C GLU A 3 -21.86 13.30 9.04
N ASP A 4 -22.56 12.38 8.38
CA ASP A 4 -22.25 10.95 8.35
C ASP A 4 -21.07 10.65 7.42
N LYS A 5 -19.88 11.14 7.81
CA LYS A 5 -18.65 11.06 7.02
C LYS A 5 -17.50 10.55 7.87
N TRP A 6 -16.64 9.74 7.24
CA TRP A 6 -15.42 9.22 7.84
C TRP A 6 -14.22 9.51 6.96
N LEU A 7 -13.08 9.77 7.60
CA LEU A 7 -11.79 9.79 6.91
C LEU A 7 -11.41 8.37 6.47
N ILE A 8 -10.91 8.23 5.25
CA ILE A 8 -10.59 6.93 4.67
C ILE A 8 -9.27 6.39 5.25
N PRO A 9 -9.19 5.12 5.66
CA PRO A 9 -7.94 4.50 6.12
C PRO A 9 -7.07 3.97 4.96
N THR A 10 -7.61 3.98 3.75
CA THR A 10 -7.00 3.54 2.48
C THR A 10 -7.92 3.94 1.32
N ALA A 11 -7.36 4.15 0.12
CA ALA A 11 -8.15 4.38 -1.10
C ALA A 11 -8.99 3.15 -1.51
N GLU A 12 -8.66 1.95 -1.02
CA GLU A 12 -9.45 0.73 -1.22
C GLU A 12 -10.93 0.93 -0.86
N VAL A 13 -11.20 1.60 0.27
CA VAL A 13 -12.57 1.78 0.80
C VAL A 13 -13.45 2.52 -0.21
N PRO A 14 -13.12 3.76 -0.65
CA PRO A 14 -13.94 4.45 -1.64
C PRO A 14 -13.91 3.77 -3.01
N ILE A 15 -12.76 3.23 -3.47
CA ILE A 15 -12.66 2.63 -4.81
C ILE A 15 -13.54 1.39 -4.92
N THR A 16 -13.51 0.49 -3.94
CA THR A 16 -14.36 -0.71 -3.89
C THR A 16 -15.85 -0.35 -3.95
N ASN A 17 -16.20 0.86 -3.50
CA ASN A 17 -17.57 1.35 -3.46
C ASN A 17 -17.97 2.20 -4.68
N LEU A 18 -17.09 2.43 -5.65
CA LEU A 18 -17.42 3.21 -6.86
C LEU A 18 -18.62 2.64 -7.60
N TYR A 19 -18.71 1.30 -7.67
CA TYR A 19 -19.74 0.56 -8.39
C TYR A 19 -20.80 -0.04 -7.46
N ARG A 20 -20.96 0.50 -6.25
CA ARG A 20 -21.91 -0.02 -5.26
C ARG A 20 -23.31 -0.11 -5.87
N ASP A 21 -23.97 -1.24 -5.64
CA ASP A 21 -25.30 -1.57 -6.17
C ASP A 21 -25.41 -1.71 -7.69
N GLU A 22 -24.29 -1.64 -8.42
CA GLU A 22 -24.27 -1.79 -9.89
C GLU A 22 -24.19 -3.26 -10.35
N ILE A 23 -24.63 -3.48 -11.59
CA ILE A 23 -24.42 -4.71 -12.35
C ILE A 23 -23.55 -4.34 -13.55
N LEU A 24 -22.27 -4.69 -13.47
CA LEU A 24 -21.28 -4.42 -14.50
C LEU A 24 -21.44 -5.35 -15.70
N ASP A 25 -21.00 -4.88 -16.87
CA ASP A 25 -20.81 -5.73 -18.04
C ASP A 25 -19.58 -6.62 -17.82
N GLY A 26 -19.76 -7.95 -17.87
CA GLY A 26 -18.72 -8.93 -17.65
C GLY A 26 -17.55 -8.81 -18.63
N SER A 27 -17.79 -8.30 -19.83
CA SER A 27 -16.74 -8.05 -20.84
C SER A 27 -15.76 -6.95 -20.44
N LEU A 28 -16.11 -6.11 -19.47
CA LEU A 28 -15.22 -5.08 -18.92
C LEU A 28 -14.29 -5.63 -17.83
N LEU A 29 -14.52 -6.85 -17.33
CA LEU A 29 -13.67 -7.45 -16.30
C LEU A 29 -12.40 -8.08 -16.92
N PRO A 30 -11.22 -7.90 -16.31
CA PRO A 30 -10.98 -7.17 -15.07
C PRO A 30 -10.91 -5.64 -15.23
N ILE A 31 -11.40 -4.91 -14.24
CA ILE A 31 -11.28 -3.45 -14.13
C ILE A 31 -10.17 -3.13 -13.13
N TYR A 32 -9.28 -2.22 -13.51
CA TYR A 32 -8.12 -1.80 -12.72
C TYR A 32 -8.23 -0.34 -12.31
N HIS A 33 -8.03 -0.07 -11.02
CA HIS A 33 -7.96 1.28 -10.46
C HIS A 33 -6.66 1.46 -9.70
N VAL A 34 -6.09 2.67 -9.80
CA VAL A 34 -4.97 3.12 -8.99
C VAL A 34 -5.28 4.51 -8.42
N ALA A 35 -4.98 4.73 -7.13
CA ALA A 35 -5.14 6.05 -6.53
C ALA A 35 -4.08 6.32 -5.48
N ALA A 36 -3.58 7.56 -5.47
CA ALA A 36 -2.76 8.10 -4.41
C ALA A 36 -3.62 8.95 -3.47
N THR A 37 -3.70 8.58 -2.19
CA THR A 37 -4.52 9.32 -1.21
C THR A 37 -3.78 9.50 0.12
N GLN A 38 -4.20 10.51 0.87
CA GLN A 38 -3.96 10.53 2.32
C GLN A 38 -4.84 9.47 2.99
N CYS A 39 -4.25 8.73 3.93
CA CYS A 39 -4.86 7.63 4.66
C CYS A 39 -4.82 7.95 6.14
N PHE A 40 -5.96 7.81 6.82
CA PHE A 40 -6.14 8.18 8.21
C PHE A 40 -6.50 6.95 9.05
N ARG A 41 -5.67 6.60 10.02
CA ARG A 41 -5.89 5.44 10.90
C ARG A 41 -5.85 5.84 12.36
N ARG A 42 -6.84 5.39 13.13
CA ARG A 42 -6.81 5.48 14.60
C ARG A 42 -5.91 4.37 15.12
N GLU A 43 -4.61 4.56 14.99
CA GLU A 43 -3.63 3.62 15.53
C GLU A 43 -3.76 3.59 17.06
N GLN A 44 -4.04 2.41 17.62
CA GLN A 44 -3.79 2.20 19.04
C GLN A 44 -2.28 2.12 19.20
N ILE A 45 -1.67 3.27 19.50
CA ILE A 45 -0.25 3.35 19.81
C ILE A 45 -0.04 2.52 21.08
N SER A 46 0.49 1.31 20.92
CA SER A 46 1.03 0.54 22.03
C SER A 46 2.10 1.39 22.69
N ALA A 47 1.87 1.83 23.93
CA ALA A 47 2.77 2.72 24.65
C ALA A 47 4.23 2.23 24.54
N GLY A 48 5.06 2.95 23.77
CA GLY A 48 6.51 2.77 23.71
C GLY A 48 7.09 2.09 22.46
N ARG A 49 6.33 1.32 21.67
CA ARG A 49 6.85 0.65 20.46
C ARG A 49 6.45 1.44 19.20
N ASP A 50 7.41 1.77 18.34
CA ASP A 50 7.22 2.50 17.07
C ASP A 50 6.73 3.97 17.16
N VAL A 51 6.95 4.65 18.30
CA VAL A 51 6.49 6.04 18.50
C VAL A 51 7.42 7.12 17.91
N ARG A 52 8.64 6.77 17.49
CA ARG A 52 9.60 7.70 16.89
C ARG A 52 9.64 7.54 15.37
N GLY A 53 9.79 8.67 14.67
CA GLY A 53 9.84 8.69 13.20
C GLY A 53 8.46 8.60 12.56
N ILE A 54 8.41 8.08 11.33
CA ILE A 54 7.18 8.01 10.51
C ILE A 54 6.63 6.59 10.33
N LYS A 55 7.18 5.59 11.05
CA LYS A 55 6.81 4.17 10.88
C LYS A 55 5.34 3.90 11.19
N ARG A 56 4.80 4.55 12.22
CA ARG A 56 3.39 4.47 12.63
C ARG A 56 2.87 5.87 12.95
N VAL A 57 1.96 6.35 12.12
CA VAL A 57 1.42 7.72 12.16
C VAL A 57 -0.08 7.69 11.92
N PHE A 58 -0.78 8.73 12.37
CA PHE A 58 -2.23 8.83 12.18
C PHE A 58 -2.62 9.18 10.73
N GLU A 59 -1.73 9.85 10.00
CA GLU A 59 -1.90 10.24 8.60
C GLU A 59 -0.68 9.80 7.81
N PHE A 60 -0.91 9.16 6.66
CA PHE A 60 0.15 8.81 5.72
C PHE A 60 -0.35 8.73 4.29
N GLN A 61 0.56 8.88 3.33
CA GLN A 61 0.26 8.67 1.92
C GLN A 61 0.42 7.21 1.52
N LYS A 62 -0.45 6.75 0.64
CA LYS A 62 -0.36 5.43 0.02
C LYS A 62 -0.87 5.50 -1.42
N VAL A 63 -0.19 4.78 -2.30
CA VAL A 63 -0.72 4.43 -3.62
C VAL A 63 -1.38 3.07 -3.50
N GLU A 64 -2.68 2.98 -3.80
CA GLU A 64 -3.45 1.74 -3.76
C GLU A 64 -3.79 1.28 -5.16
N MET A 65 -3.67 -0.03 -5.40
CA MET A 65 -4.17 -0.72 -6.56
C MET A 65 -5.40 -1.53 -6.16
N VAL A 66 -6.50 -1.43 -6.91
CA VAL A 66 -7.74 -2.18 -6.67
C VAL A 66 -8.19 -2.82 -7.97
N LYS A 67 -8.56 -4.09 -7.91
CA LYS A 67 -9.00 -4.87 -9.07
C LYS A 67 -10.40 -5.44 -8.82
N PHE A 68 -11.26 -5.29 -9.82
CA PHE A 68 -12.54 -6.01 -9.90
C PHE A 68 -12.40 -7.06 -10.99
N THR A 69 -12.67 -8.33 -10.69
CA THR A 69 -12.35 -9.42 -11.61
C THR A 69 -13.41 -10.51 -11.63
N HIS A 70 -13.42 -11.26 -12.74
CA HIS A 70 -14.18 -12.48 -12.85
C HIS A 70 -13.67 -13.50 -11.81
N PRO A 71 -14.56 -14.25 -11.11
CA PRO A 71 -14.15 -15.26 -10.13
C PRO A 71 -13.08 -16.23 -10.63
N ASP A 72 -13.25 -16.75 -11.85
CA ASP A 72 -12.31 -17.72 -12.47
C ASP A 72 -10.90 -17.18 -12.73
N ARG A 73 -10.68 -15.86 -12.64
CA ARG A 73 -9.38 -15.23 -12.88
C ARG A 73 -8.76 -14.64 -11.62
N SER A 74 -9.46 -14.66 -10.49
CA SER A 74 -9.05 -13.86 -9.33
C SER A 74 -7.73 -14.29 -8.70
N GLU A 75 -7.42 -15.58 -8.69
CA GLU A 75 -6.14 -16.08 -8.16
C GLU A 75 -4.96 -15.69 -9.06
N ALA A 76 -5.15 -15.71 -10.39
CA ALA A 76 -4.14 -15.22 -11.33
C ALA A 76 -3.95 -13.69 -11.19
N GLU A 77 -5.03 -12.94 -10.99
CA GLU A 77 -4.96 -11.50 -10.76
C GLU A 77 -4.30 -11.14 -9.41
N LEU A 78 -4.40 -11.99 -8.39
CA LEU A 78 -3.67 -11.81 -7.13
C LEU A 78 -2.15 -11.91 -7.34
N HIS A 79 -1.69 -12.91 -8.08
CA HIS A 79 -0.26 -13.04 -8.40
C HIS A 79 0.23 -11.86 -9.26
N ARG A 80 -0.56 -11.42 -10.25
CA ARG A 80 -0.23 -10.21 -11.02
C ARG A 80 -0.16 -8.95 -10.16
N LEU A 81 -1.08 -8.80 -9.21
CA LEU A 81 -1.09 -7.68 -8.27
C LEU A 81 0.16 -7.69 -7.35
N LEU A 82 0.56 -8.88 -6.89
CA LEU A 82 1.81 -9.06 -6.16
C LEU A 82 3.02 -8.68 -7.02
N ASP A 83 3.08 -9.16 -8.28
CA ASP A 83 4.15 -8.85 -9.22
C ASP A 83 4.25 -7.35 -9.51
N GLU A 84 3.10 -6.66 -9.69
CA GLU A 84 3.02 -5.21 -9.88
C GLU A 84 3.63 -4.46 -8.69
N ALA A 85 3.31 -4.86 -7.45
CA ALA A 85 3.88 -4.25 -6.25
C ALA A 85 5.38 -4.58 -6.10
N CYS A 86 5.79 -5.83 -6.33
CA CYS A 86 7.19 -6.25 -6.31
C CYS A 86 8.04 -5.52 -7.35
N HIS A 87 7.49 -5.25 -8.53
CA HIS A 87 8.18 -4.49 -9.58
C HIS A 87 8.60 -3.10 -9.08
N VAL A 88 7.70 -2.37 -8.39
CA VAL A 88 8.04 -1.05 -7.81
C VAL A 88 9.17 -1.17 -6.79
N VAL A 89 9.14 -2.18 -5.92
CA VAL A 89 10.20 -2.39 -4.91
C VAL A 89 11.54 -2.74 -5.55
N ALA A 90 11.52 -3.57 -6.60
CA ALA A 90 12.70 -3.97 -7.35
C ALA A 90 13.33 -2.78 -8.10
N GLU A 91 12.52 -1.92 -8.73
CA GLU A 91 12.99 -0.70 -9.40
C GLU A 91 13.62 0.28 -8.39
N LEU A 92 13.11 0.34 -7.16
CA LEU A 92 13.72 1.10 -6.07
C LEU A 92 15.06 0.49 -5.58
N GLY A 93 15.45 -0.69 -6.06
CA GLY A 93 16.67 -1.38 -5.65
C GLY A 93 16.69 -1.79 -4.18
N LEU A 94 15.50 -1.96 -3.57
CA LEU A 94 15.39 -2.33 -2.16
C LEU A 94 15.41 -3.86 -2.00
N PRO A 95 16.14 -4.41 -1.02
CA PRO A 95 16.04 -5.82 -0.68
C PRO A 95 14.67 -6.11 -0.04
N TYR A 96 13.96 -7.10 -0.58
CA TYR A 96 12.64 -7.47 -0.08
C TYR A 96 12.44 -8.98 0.03
N ARG A 97 11.44 -9.36 0.82
CA ARG A 97 10.90 -10.71 0.91
C ARG A 97 9.39 -10.68 0.75
N ILE A 98 8.83 -11.82 0.35
CA ILE A 98 7.39 -12.01 0.21
C ILE A 98 6.95 -13.03 1.25
N LEU A 99 5.89 -12.71 1.99
CA LEU A 99 5.26 -13.60 2.95
C LEU A 99 3.87 -13.99 2.45
N ASN A 100 3.56 -15.29 2.41
CA ASN A 100 2.19 -15.76 2.31
C ASN A 100 1.62 -15.88 3.73
N LEU A 101 0.63 -15.06 4.07
CA LEU A 101 0.20 -14.92 5.46
C LEU A 101 -0.51 -16.18 5.97
N SER A 102 -0.29 -16.47 7.25
CA SER A 102 -1.04 -17.50 7.95
C SER A 102 -2.50 -17.06 8.14
N SER A 103 -3.40 -18.00 8.34
CA SER A 103 -4.81 -17.66 8.61
C SER A 103 -5.01 -16.81 9.88
N GLY A 104 -4.07 -16.84 10.82
CA GLY A 104 -4.13 -16.03 12.04
C GLY A 104 -3.74 -14.57 11.84
N ASP A 105 -2.98 -14.26 10.79
CA ASP A 105 -2.46 -12.92 10.51
C ASP A 105 -3.24 -12.19 9.39
N MET A 106 -4.13 -12.90 8.68
CA MET A 106 -4.98 -12.30 7.65
C MET A 106 -6.07 -11.39 8.23
N THR A 107 -6.46 -10.37 7.46
CA THR A 107 -7.61 -9.53 7.80
C THR A 107 -8.92 -10.31 7.69
N PHE A 108 -9.93 -9.87 8.46
CA PHE A 108 -11.25 -10.52 8.50
C PHE A 108 -11.91 -10.72 7.12
N SER A 109 -11.63 -9.83 6.16
CA SER A 109 -12.23 -9.89 4.83
C SER A 109 -11.45 -10.74 3.84
N ALA A 110 -10.16 -10.98 4.06
CA ALA A 110 -9.27 -11.60 3.09
C ALA A 110 -9.44 -13.12 3.04
N ALA A 111 -9.41 -13.68 1.83
CA ALA A 111 -9.32 -15.11 1.59
C ALA A 111 -7.87 -15.58 1.41
N GLN A 112 -6.99 -14.69 0.93
CA GLN A 112 -5.55 -14.90 0.81
C GLN A 112 -4.86 -13.54 0.78
N THR A 113 -3.70 -13.44 1.45
CA THR A 113 -2.89 -12.21 1.50
C THR A 113 -1.42 -12.54 1.35
N PHE A 114 -0.74 -11.75 0.52
CA PHE A 114 0.72 -11.71 0.45
C PHE A 114 1.23 -10.35 0.92
N ASP A 115 2.17 -10.35 1.86
CA ASP A 115 2.86 -9.15 2.30
C ASP A 115 4.23 -9.06 1.64
N ILE A 116 4.62 -7.84 1.25
CA ILE A 116 5.96 -7.51 0.79
C ILE A 116 6.62 -6.71 1.91
N GLU A 117 7.74 -7.24 2.39
CA GLU A 117 8.54 -6.58 3.41
C GLU A 117 9.90 -6.19 2.85
N THR A 118 10.34 -4.97 3.12
CA THR A 118 11.68 -4.48 2.78
C THR A 118 12.55 -4.41 4.02
N TRP A 119 13.85 -4.64 3.87
CA TRP A 119 14.79 -4.48 4.97
C TRP A 119 14.99 -3.01 5.32
N ALA A 120 15.01 -2.69 6.62
CA ALA A 120 15.34 -1.38 7.17
C ALA A 120 16.65 -1.51 7.96
N ALA A 121 17.77 -1.12 7.35
CA ALA A 121 19.12 -1.39 7.86
C ALA A 121 19.47 -0.67 9.16
N GLY A 122 18.94 0.54 9.38
CA GLY A 122 19.13 1.30 10.62
C GLY A 122 18.24 0.81 11.76
N SER A 123 17.05 0.31 11.44
CA SER A 123 16.10 -0.24 12.41
C SER A 123 16.32 -1.73 12.69
N ASP A 124 17.14 -2.43 11.89
CA ASP A 124 17.45 -3.86 11.97
C ASP A 124 16.17 -4.74 11.93
N GLU A 125 15.25 -4.41 11.04
CA GLU A 125 13.98 -5.13 10.90
C GLU A 125 13.44 -5.16 9.47
N TRP A 126 12.49 -6.06 9.24
CA TRP A 126 11.70 -6.10 8.01
C TRP A 126 10.43 -5.25 8.17
N LEU A 127 10.22 -4.31 7.24
CA LEU A 127 9.06 -3.42 7.22
C LEU A 127 8.11 -3.82 6.10
N GLU A 128 6.88 -4.20 6.46
CA GLU A 128 5.78 -4.43 5.50
C GLU A 128 5.46 -3.12 4.75
N ILE A 129 5.74 -3.07 3.45
CA ILE A 129 5.50 -1.90 2.59
C ILE A 129 4.33 -2.12 1.63
N SER A 130 3.90 -3.37 1.48
CA SER A 130 2.69 -3.73 0.76
C SER A 130 2.03 -4.96 1.36
N SER A 131 0.72 -5.01 1.20
CA SER A 131 -0.14 -6.14 1.51
C SER A 131 -1.13 -6.27 0.35
N CYS A 132 -1.07 -7.41 -0.36
CA CYS A 132 -1.87 -7.72 -1.54
C CYS A 132 -2.87 -8.82 -1.20
N SER A 133 -4.17 -8.51 -1.26
CA SER A 133 -5.23 -9.39 -0.77
C SER A 133 -6.27 -9.71 -1.85
N LEU A 134 -6.74 -10.95 -1.83
CA LEU A 134 -7.94 -11.40 -2.54
C LEU A 134 -9.08 -11.56 -1.54
N PHE A 135 -10.20 -10.90 -1.79
CA PHE A 135 -11.38 -10.94 -0.91
C PHE A 135 -12.48 -11.90 -1.38
N ARG A 136 -12.31 -12.51 -2.56
CA ARG A 136 -13.37 -13.24 -3.27
C ARG A 136 -14.63 -12.36 -3.32
N GLU A 137 -15.80 -12.92 -3.01
CA GLU A 137 -17.07 -12.17 -3.02
C GLU A 137 -17.34 -11.38 -1.72
N PHE A 138 -16.43 -11.36 -0.74
CA PHE A 138 -16.74 -10.82 0.60
C PHE A 138 -17.18 -9.36 0.57
N GLN A 139 -16.43 -8.52 -0.15
CA GLN A 139 -16.74 -7.10 -0.31
C GLN A 139 -17.87 -6.91 -1.33
N ALA A 140 -17.85 -7.68 -2.42
CA ALA A 140 -18.87 -7.65 -3.46
C ALA A 140 -20.28 -7.91 -2.91
N ARG A 141 -20.43 -8.86 -1.98
CA ARG A 141 -21.72 -9.15 -1.32
C ARG A 141 -22.22 -8.01 -0.44
N ARG A 142 -21.30 -7.26 0.20
CA ARG A 142 -21.64 -6.14 1.09
C ARG A 142 -21.94 -4.83 0.36
N ALA A 143 -21.30 -4.63 -0.78
CA ALA A 143 -21.53 -3.49 -1.66
C ALA A 143 -22.45 -3.84 -2.86
N ASN A 144 -23.01 -5.05 -2.89
CA ASN A 144 -23.91 -5.55 -3.93
C ASN A 144 -23.33 -5.44 -5.36
N LEU A 145 -22.01 -5.64 -5.49
CA LEU A 145 -21.25 -5.55 -6.73
C LEU A 145 -21.43 -6.81 -7.57
N ARG A 146 -22.13 -6.68 -8.69
CA ARG A 146 -22.43 -7.82 -9.56
C ARG A 146 -21.97 -7.57 -10.97
N PHE A 147 -21.91 -8.61 -11.77
CA PHE A 147 -21.71 -8.53 -13.22
C PHE A 147 -22.64 -9.50 -13.94
N ARG A 148 -22.82 -9.30 -15.25
CA ARG A 148 -23.50 -10.24 -16.16
C ARG A 148 -22.63 -10.49 -17.38
N GLU A 149 -22.55 -11.75 -17.78
CA GLU A 149 -21.86 -12.15 -19.02
C GLU A 149 -22.56 -11.62 -20.28
N GLU A 150 -23.89 -11.66 -20.27
CA GLU A 150 -24.72 -11.29 -21.41
C GLU A 150 -25.95 -10.52 -20.91
N SER A 151 -26.49 -9.64 -21.75
CA SER A 151 -27.73 -8.93 -21.44
C SER A 151 -28.87 -9.92 -21.19
N GLY A 152 -29.53 -9.79 -20.04
CA GLY A 152 -30.63 -10.68 -19.62
C GLY A 152 -30.19 -11.92 -18.85
N SER A 153 -28.89 -12.23 -18.75
CA SER A 153 -28.42 -13.35 -17.93
C SER A 153 -28.53 -13.06 -16.42
N ARG A 154 -28.45 -14.12 -15.60
CA ARG A 154 -28.46 -13.96 -14.14
C ARG A 154 -27.18 -13.23 -13.70
N PRO A 155 -27.26 -12.17 -12.87
CA PRO A 155 -26.07 -11.55 -12.31
C PRO A 155 -25.33 -12.47 -11.35
N HIS A 156 -24.00 -12.38 -11.36
CA HIS A 156 -23.09 -13.05 -10.44
C HIS A 156 -22.29 -12.03 -9.65
N PHE A 157 -21.80 -12.38 -8.45
CA PHE A 157 -20.90 -11.51 -7.71
C PHE A 157 -19.49 -11.60 -8.31
N LEU A 158 -18.86 -10.44 -8.49
CA LEU A 158 -17.45 -10.39 -8.90
C LEU A 158 -16.53 -10.64 -7.69
N HIS A 159 -15.25 -10.88 -7.97
CA HIS A 159 -14.21 -10.88 -6.94
C HIS A 159 -13.52 -9.51 -6.87
N THR A 160 -13.13 -9.11 -5.67
CA THR A 160 -12.34 -7.88 -5.45
C THR A 160 -10.96 -8.20 -4.89
N LEU A 161 -9.99 -7.39 -5.26
CA LEU A 161 -8.60 -7.44 -4.79
C LEU A 161 -8.10 -6.03 -4.51
N ASN A 162 -7.17 -5.89 -3.57
CA ASN A 162 -6.39 -4.68 -3.41
C ASN A 162 -4.95 -4.97 -3.03
N GLY A 163 -4.05 -4.04 -3.35
CA GLY A 163 -2.65 -4.11 -2.98
C GLY A 163 -2.06 -2.72 -2.84
N SER A 164 -1.13 -2.55 -1.90
CA SER A 164 -0.39 -1.28 -1.81
C SER A 164 0.71 -1.25 -2.89
N GLY A 165 0.89 -0.13 -3.56
CA GLY A 165 1.92 0.06 -4.58
C GLY A 165 2.70 1.37 -4.44
N LEU A 166 3.08 1.87 -3.27
CA LEU A 166 3.34 1.22 -1.97
C LEU A 166 2.86 2.13 -0.81
N ALA A 167 3.02 1.68 0.43
CA ALA A 167 2.86 2.55 1.60
C ALA A 167 4.10 3.47 1.77
N LEU A 168 3.91 4.79 1.62
CA LEU A 168 5.04 5.73 1.54
C LEU A 168 5.92 5.79 2.80
N PRO A 169 5.40 5.84 4.05
CA PRO A 169 6.27 6.07 5.20
C PRO A 169 7.34 5.00 5.37
N ARG A 170 6.94 3.72 5.28
CA ARG A 170 7.85 2.58 5.41
C ARG A 170 8.79 2.46 4.20
N THR A 171 8.31 2.82 3.01
CA THR A 171 9.14 2.90 1.80
C THR A 171 10.23 3.97 1.93
N ILE A 172 9.87 5.15 2.46
CA ILE A 172 10.82 6.25 2.72
C ILE A 172 11.86 5.82 3.76
N ILE A 173 11.44 5.18 4.86
CA ILE A 173 12.37 4.65 5.87
C ILE A 173 13.37 3.69 5.21
N ALA A 174 12.89 2.75 4.40
CA ALA A 174 13.75 1.80 3.71
C ALA A 174 14.73 2.48 2.75
N ILE A 175 14.29 3.49 1.98
CA ILE A 175 15.18 4.26 1.11
C ILE A 175 16.24 4.99 1.94
N LEU A 176 15.84 5.73 2.97
CA LEU A 176 16.76 6.51 3.81
C LEU A 176 17.82 5.60 4.44
N GLU A 177 17.41 4.46 5.00
CA GLU A 177 18.32 3.57 5.71
C GLU A 177 19.23 2.74 4.80
N ASN A 178 18.76 2.32 3.62
CA ASN A 178 19.58 1.53 2.69
C ASN A 178 20.44 2.38 1.75
N TYR A 179 20.10 3.65 1.54
CA TYR A 179 20.84 4.57 0.66
C TYR A 179 21.64 5.63 1.42
N GLN A 180 21.70 5.57 2.75
CA GLN A 180 22.58 6.45 3.53
C GLN A 180 24.07 6.20 3.23
N ARG A 181 24.87 7.25 3.37
CA ARG A 181 26.33 7.24 3.20
C ARG A 181 27.01 7.64 4.51
N GLU A 182 28.31 7.34 4.62
CA GLU A 182 29.11 7.66 5.81
C GLU A 182 29.14 9.16 6.16
N ASP A 183 29.00 10.03 5.15
CA ASP A 183 28.94 11.49 5.32
C ASP A 183 27.54 12.01 5.76
N GLY A 184 26.60 11.09 6.02
CA GLY A 184 25.23 11.39 6.43
C GLY A 184 24.28 11.76 5.28
N THR A 185 24.79 11.87 4.05
CA THR A 185 23.95 12.11 2.88
C THR A 185 23.18 10.85 2.48
N VAL A 186 22.09 11.00 1.72
CA VAL A 186 21.31 9.87 1.21
C VAL A 186 21.36 9.88 -0.32
N ALA A 187 21.84 8.80 -0.92
CA ALA A 187 21.75 8.61 -2.36
C ALA A 187 20.28 8.46 -2.80
N ILE A 188 19.92 9.09 -3.92
CA ILE A 188 18.58 8.94 -4.50
C ILE A 188 18.61 7.73 -5.45
N PRO A 189 17.72 6.73 -5.28
CA PRO A 189 17.55 5.63 -6.23
C PRO A 189 17.42 6.14 -7.66
N ASP A 190 18.09 5.48 -8.61
CA ASP A 190 18.19 5.97 -10.00
C ASP A 190 16.81 6.25 -10.61
N VAL A 191 15.83 5.38 -10.33
CA VAL A 191 14.46 5.47 -10.84
C VAL A 191 13.69 6.69 -10.31
N LEU A 192 14.11 7.26 -9.17
CA LEU A 192 13.48 8.45 -8.57
C LEU A 192 14.09 9.76 -9.07
N ARG A 193 15.32 9.75 -9.60
CA ARG A 193 16.01 10.98 -10.02
C ARG A 193 15.24 11.82 -11.04
N PRO A 194 14.56 11.26 -12.06
CA PRO A 194 13.74 12.05 -12.97
C PRO A 194 12.62 12.83 -12.27
N TYR A 195 12.07 12.29 -11.18
CA TYR A 195 11.03 12.93 -10.37
C TYR A 195 11.58 13.94 -9.37
N MET A 196 12.90 13.96 -9.16
CA MET A 196 13.62 14.86 -8.27
C MET A 196 14.51 15.85 -9.03
N GLY A 197 14.16 16.19 -10.28
CA GLY A 197 14.90 17.17 -11.08
C GLY A 197 16.33 16.74 -11.45
N GLY A 198 16.59 15.43 -11.48
CA GLY A 198 17.93 14.87 -11.75
C GLY A 198 18.86 14.83 -10.54
N GLN A 199 18.39 15.23 -9.35
CA GLN A 199 19.20 15.18 -8.14
C GLN A 199 19.60 13.74 -7.80
N ALA A 200 20.87 13.52 -7.50
CA ALA A 200 21.41 12.19 -7.19
C ALA A 200 21.59 11.92 -5.68
N VAL A 201 21.59 12.98 -4.86
CA VAL A 201 21.89 12.90 -3.42
C VAL A 201 21.06 13.93 -2.66
N ILE A 202 20.49 13.55 -1.52
CA ILE A 202 19.91 14.44 -0.51
C ILE A 202 21.00 14.78 0.52
N GLY A 203 21.29 16.07 0.69
CA GLY A 203 22.31 16.54 1.63
C GLY A 203 21.84 16.56 3.08
N VAL A 204 22.80 16.58 4.01
CA VAL A 204 22.53 16.78 5.44
C VAL A 204 22.14 18.23 5.68
N GLN A 205 21.05 18.47 6.41
CA GLN A 205 20.75 19.82 6.88
C GLN A 205 21.65 20.15 8.09
N PRO A 206 22.27 21.35 8.14
CA PRO A 206 22.91 21.80 9.35
C PRO A 206 21.89 21.81 10.50
N PRO A 207 22.34 21.62 11.76
CA PRO A 207 21.45 21.63 12.91
C PRO A 207 20.58 22.90 12.89
N PHE A 208 19.28 22.74 13.06
CA PHE A 208 18.36 23.86 13.14
C PHE A 208 18.51 24.53 14.52
N GLY A 209 19.10 25.73 14.56
CA GLY A 209 19.33 26.51 15.79
C GLY A 209 20.81 26.78 16.09
N PRO A 210 21.14 27.71 17.00
CA PRO A 210 22.51 27.92 17.42
C PRO A 210 23.06 26.63 18.02
N SER A 211 24.25 26.22 17.61
CA SER A 211 24.99 25.12 18.21
C SER A 211 25.06 25.36 19.72
N MET A 212 24.26 24.65 20.51
CA MET A 212 24.43 24.62 21.95
C MET A 212 25.84 24.08 22.20
N PRO A 213 26.74 24.85 22.84
CA PRO A 213 28.06 24.34 23.14
C PRO A 213 27.88 23.12 24.02
N VAL A 214 28.40 21.98 23.55
CA VAL A 214 28.55 20.78 24.38
C VAL A 214 29.48 21.20 25.50
N GLN A 215 28.95 21.35 26.72
CA GLN A 215 29.79 21.57 27.90
C GLN A 215 30.61 20.30 28.16
N PRO A 216 31.89 20.46 28.54
CA PRO A 216 32.81 19.34 28.77
C PRO A 216 32.40 18.46 29.94
#